data_AF-A0AAU9LMB8-F1
#
_entry.id   AF-A0AAU9LMB8-F1
#
_cell.length_a   1.000
_cell.length_b   1.000
_cell.length_c   1.000
_cell.angle_alpha   90.00
_cell.angle_beta   90.00
_cell.angle_gamma   90.00
#
_symmetry.space_group_name_H-M   'P 1'
#
loop_
_entity.id
_entity.type
_entity.pdbx_description
1 polymer ?
#
loop_
_entity_poly.entity_id
_entity_poly.type
_entity_poly.pdbx_seq_one_letter_code
_entity_poly.pdbx_strand_id
1 'polypeptide(L)'
;MASVVRNVLKSIREKGLVSFARELREEGFLNCLSDGNLLQTKIHNIGATLVGVDKVGNKYYEKLHQTQYGRHRWVEYASKDRYNASQVPPEWHGWLHFITDHTGDELLMLKPKRYGLDHKENFSGEGDEYIYHSKGHTLNPGQRDWTRFIKPTSHSIDQPAHRRSPPPSFVVAATTIVCCCRRSPVAIRRYGRR
;
A
#
# COMPACT_ATOMS: atom_id res chain seq x y z
N MET A 1 11.74 -35.77 19.54
CA MET A 1 12.44 -36.17 18.29
C MET A 1 11.79 -37.37 17.60
N ALA A 2 11.60 -38.52 18.26
CA ALA A 2 11.07 -39.73 17.61
C ALA A 2 9.64 -39.62 17.04
N SER A 3 8.76 -38.78 17.63
CA SER A 3 7.43 -38.51 17.08
C SER A 3 7.47 -37.67 15.80
N VAL A 4 8.36 -36.68 15.75
CA VAL A 4 8.55 -35.81 14.58
C VAL A 4 9.10 -36.61 13.41
N VAL A 5 10.13 -37.43 13.64
CA VAL A 5 10.71 -38.29 12.59
C VAL A 5 9.68 -39.28 12.04
N ARG A 6 8.84 -39.86 12.91
CA ARG A 6 7.73 -40.73 12.49
C ARG A 6 6.66 -39.98 11.69
N ASN A 7 6.32 -38.76 12.07
CA ASN A 7 5.37 -37.92 11.33
C ASN A 7 5.94 -37.51 9.96
N VAL A 8 7.22 -37.19 9.88
CA VAL A 8 7.91 -36.88 8.61
C VAL A 8 7.91 -38.11 7.70
N LEU A 9 8.31 -39.28 8.20
CA LEU A 9 8.27 -40.54 7.44
C LEU A 9 6.86 -40.90 6.95
N LYS A 10 5.85 -40.66 7.80
CA LYS A 10 4.43 -40.85 7.43
C LYS A 10 4.01 -39.89 6.32
N SER A 11 4.39 -38.61 6.41
CA SER A 11 4.11 -37.60 5.39
C SER A 11 4.77 -37.93 4.05
N ILE A 12 6.03 -38.39 4.08
CA ILE A 12 6.77 -38.85 2.87
C ILE A 12 6.06 -40.05 2.23
N ARG A 13 5.56 -40.98 3.04
CA ARG A 13 4.85 -42.19 2.57
C ARG A 13 3.47 -41.88 1.99
N GLU A 14 2.75 -40.91 2.55
CA GLU A 14 1.39 -40.55 2.13
C GLU A 14 1.38 -39.64 0.89
N LYS A 15 2.28 -38.65 0.82
CA LYS A 15 2.31 -37.68 -0.29
C LYS A 15 3.22 -38.14 -1.43
N GLY A 16 4.25 -38.93 -1.14
CA GLY A 16 5.31 -39.31 -2.08
C GLY A 16 6.52 -38.36 -1.99
N LEU A 17 7.71 -38.87 -2.33
CA LEU A 17 8.97 -38.14 -2.19
C LEU A 17 9.04 -36.85 -3.03
N VAL A 18 8.49 -36.86 -4.24
CA VAL A 18 8.56 -35.72 -5.17
C VAL A 18 7.66 -34.57 -4.71
N SER A 19 6.43 -34.87 -4.27
CA SER A 19 5.49 -33.86 -3.76
C SER A 19 5.95 -33.32 -2.40
N PHE A 20 6.54 -34.16 -1.54
CA PHE A 20 7.17 -33.74 -0.29
C PHE A 20 8.38 -32.84 -0.52
N ALA A 21 9.24 -33.17 -1.49
CA ALA A 21 10.36 -32.31 -1.88
C ALA A 21 9.89 -30.98 -2.48
N ARG A 22 8.79 -31.00 -3.25
CA ARG A 22 8.15 -29.78 -3.76
C ARG A 22 7.57 -28.93 -2.63
N GLU A 23 6.91 -29.56 -1.66
CA GLU A 23 6.36 -28.91 -0.47
C GLU A 23 7.47 -28.28 0.38
N LEU A 24 8.60 -28.96 0.59
CA LEU A 24 9.76 -28.37 1.26
C LEU A 24 10.37 -27.17 0.50
N ARG A 25 10.36 -27.23 -0.84
CA ARG A 25 10.83 -26.13 -1.69
C ARG A 25 9.87 -24.94 -1.64
N GLU A 26 8.56 -25.18 -1.71
CA GLU A 26 7.50 -24.17 -1.63
C GLU A 26 7.40 -23.56 -0.21
N GLU A 27 7.55 -24.39 0.82
CA GLU A 27 7.70 -23.95 2.21
C GLU A 27 9.06 -23.28 2.48
N GLY A 28 9.94 -23.16 1.48
CA GLY A 28 11.17 -22.39 1.55
C GLY A 28 12.16 -22.92 2.59
N PHE A 29 12.07 -24.22 2.93
CA PHE A 29 13.00 -24.87 3.85
C PHE A 29 14.44 -24.84 3.35
N LEU A 30 14.63 -24.75 2.03
CA LEU A 30 15.96 -24.59 1.40
C LEU A 30 16.54 -23.19 1.65
N ASN A 31 15.74 -22.13 1.60
CA ASN A 31 16.19 -20.76 1.89
C ASN A 31 16.48 -20.59 3.39
N CYS A 32 15.81 -21.39 4.22
CA CYS A 32 16.05 -21.50 5.66
C CYS A 32 17.46 -21.97 6.03
N LEU A 33 18.12 -22.75 5.16
CA LEU A 33 19.47 -23.24 5.40
C LEU A 33 20.53 -22.13 5.24
N SER A 34 20.32 -21.20 4.32
CA SER A 34 21.19 -20.04 4.13
C SER A 34 20.90 -18.93 5.14
N ASP A 35 19.63 -18.72 5.51
CA ASP A 35 19.21 -17.70 6.47
C ASP A 35 18.97 -18.27 7.87
N GLY A 36 19.96 -18.10 8.75
CA GLY A 36 19.90 -18.60 10.14
C GLY A 36 18.71 -18.05 10.96
N ASN A 37 18.26 -16.83 10.68
CA ASN A 37 17.10 -16.23 11.35
C ASN A 37 15.79 -16.96 10.99
N LEU A 38 15.64 -17.34 9.73
CA LEU A 38 14.46 -18.09 9.28
C LEU A 38 14.46 -19.48 9.92
N LEU A 39 15.62 -20.11 10.04
CA LEU A 39 15.75 -21.40 10.73
C LEU A 39 15.34 -21.30 12.20
N GLN A 40 15.76 -20.24 12.88
CA GLN A 40 15.36 -19.99 14.27
C GLN A 40 13.84 -19.83 14.39
N THR A 41 13.20 -19.02 13.54
CA THR A 41 11.73 -18.84 13.56
C THR A 41 10.99 -20.16 13.28
N LYS A 42 11.48 -20.97 12.33
CA LYS A 42 10.93 -22.32 12.07
C LYS A 42 11.05 -23.26 13.27
N ILE A 43 12.13 -23.18 14.05
CA ILE A 43 12.25 -23.93 15.31
C ILE A 43 11.25 -23.43 16.34
N HIS A 44 11.06 -22.11 16.45
CA HIS A 44 10.07 -21.52 17.36
C HIS A 44 8.65 -21.94 17.04
N ASN A 45 8.33 -22.11 15.75
CA ASN A 45 7.02 -22.58 15.29
C ASN A 45 6.68 -24.00 15.78
N ILE A 46 7.68 -24.81 16.13
CA ILE A 46 7.45 -26.16 16.67
C ILE A 46 6.80 -26.03 18.06
N GLY A 47 5.50 -26.31 18.11
CA GLY A 47 4.68 -26.20 19.31
C GLY A 47 4.12 -24.79 19.57
N ALA A 48 4.12 -23.92 18.56
CA ALA A 48 3.42 -22.63 18.60
C ALA A 48 1.99 -22.76 18.03
N THR A 49 1.09 -21.89 18.47
CA THR A 49 -0.28 -21.78 17.95
C THR A 49 -0.35 -20.68 16.92
N LEU A 50 -0.94 -20.96 15.75
CA LEU A 50 -1.23 -19.95 14.73
C LEU A 50 -2.43 -19.13 15.18
N VAL A 51 -2.25 -17.83 15.35
CA VAL A 51 -3.29 -16.90 15.80
C VAL A 51 -4.08 -16.36 14.62
N GLY A 52 -3.38 -15.94 13.57
CA GLY A 52 -4.00 -15.37 12.38
C GLY A 52 -3.03 -15.19 11.22
N VAL A 53 -3.58 -14.80 10.07
CA VAL A 53 -2.85 -14.53 8.84
C VAL A 53 -3.33 -13.20 8.29
N ASP A 54 -2.41 -12.30 7.96
CA ASP A 54 -2.77 -11.02 7.35
C ASP A 54 -3.09 -11.14 5.86
N LYS A 55 -3.44 -10.01 5.24
CA LYS A 55 -3.73 -9.90 3.80
C LYS A 55 -2.51 -10.15 2.91
N VAL A 56 -1.30 -9.90 3.43
CA VAL A 56 -0.04 -10.07 2.70
C VAL A 56 0.42 -11.54 2.74
N GLY A 57 -0.11 -12.32 3.67
CA GLY A 57 0.20 -13.74 3.90
C GLY A 57 1.19 -13.97 5.05
N ASN A 58 1.52 -12.94 5.83
CA ASN A 58 2.32 -13.08 7.04
C ASN A 58 1.51 -13.82 8.11
N LYS A 59 2.16 -14.77 8.77
CA LYS A 59 1.55 -15.65 9.76
C LYS A 59 1.99 -15.24 11.16
N TYR A 60 1.03 -15.06 12.06
CA TYR A 60 1.27 -14.64 13.43
C TYR A 60 1.14 -15.81 14.38
N TYR A 61 2.18 -16.04 15.17
CA TYR A 61 2.28 -17.17 16.09
C TYR A 61 2.37 -16.69 17.53
N GLU A 62 1.75 -17.47 18.41
CA GLU A 62 1.84 -17.28 19.85
C GLU A 62 2.24 -18.58 20.56
N LYS A 63 3.04 -18.46 21.62
CA LYS A 63 3.46 -19.57 22.47
C LYS A 63 3.52 -19.12 23.94
N LEU A 64 2.36 -19.23 24.60
CA LEU A 64 2.18 -18.81 25.99
C LEU A 64 2.95 -19.67 27.01
N HIS A 65 3.12 -20.96 26.72
CA HIS A 65 3.72 -21.92 27.65
C HIS A 65 5.22 -22.13 27.35
N GLN A 66 6.03 -22.26 28.41
CA GLN A 66 7.45 -22.65 28.35
C GLN A 66 8.39 -21.70 27.60
N THR A 67 7.94 -20.48 27.28
CA THR A 67 8.74 -19.48 26.55
C THR A 67 9.02 -18.27 27.42
N GLN A 68 10.20 -17.66 27.25
CA GLN A 68 10.56 -16.43 27.94
C GLN A 68 9.60 -15.28 27.59
N TYR A 69 9.27 -14.44 28.57
CA TYR A 69 8.51 -13.22 28.35
C TYR A 69 9.18 -12.35 27.27
N GLY A 70 8.37 -11.77 26.38
CA GLY A 70 8.82 -11.02 25.20
C GLY A 70 9.12 -11.86 23.94
N ARG A 71 9.29 -13.18 24.03
CA ARG A 71 9.51 -14.07 22.87
C ARG A 71 8.33 -14.97 22.53
N HIS A 72 7.19 -14.77 23.20
CA HIS A 72 6.02 -15.61 23.05
C HIS A 72 5.16 -15.23 21.84
N ARG A 73 5.34 -14.04 21.24
CA ARG A 73 4.68 -13.61 19.99
C ARG A 73 5.74 -13.32 18.94
N TRP A 74 5.53 -13.81 17.72
CA TRP A 74 6.37 -13.48 16.56
C TRP A 74 5.59 -13.62 15.26
N VAL A 75 6.19 -13.12 14.18
CA VAL A 75 5.64 -13.19 12.83
C VAL A 75 6.57 -14.00 11.93
N GLU A 76 5.98 -14.84 11.08
CA GLU A 76 6.64 -15.44 9.92
C GLU A 76 6.17 -14.68 8.67
N TYR A 77 7.10 -14.00 8.00
CA TYR A 77 6.80 -13.25 6.78
C TYR A 77 6.49 -14.20 5.61
N ALA A 78 5.58 -13.79 4.73
CA ALA A 78 5.23 -14.55 3.52
C ALA A 78 6.44 -14.67 2.57
N SER A 79 7.12 -13.54 2.35
CA SER A 79 8.31 -13.44 1.52
C SER A 79 9.54 -13.85 2.32
N LYS A 80 10.23 -14.91 1.89
CA LYS A 80 11.39 -15.46 2.62
C LYS A 80 12.72 -14.85 2.21
N ASP A 81 12.80 -14.32 0.99
CA ASP A 81 14.07 -13.83 0.43
C ASP A 81 14.35 -12.36 0.80
N ARG A 82 13.31 -11.52 0.83
CA ARG A 82 13.39 -10.10 1.20
C ARG A 82 12.30 -9.74 2.19
N TYR A 83 12.44 -10.22 3.42
CA TYR A 83 11.56 -9.84 4.51
C TYR A 83 12.00 -8.52 5.14
N ASN A 84 11.05 -7.68 5.52
CA ASN A 84 11.30 -6.39 6.17
C ASN A 84 10.33 -6.20 7.34
N ALA A 85 10.82 -5.67 8.46
CA ALA A 85 10.01 -5.38 9.65
C ALA A 85 8.80 -4.48 9.36
N SER A 86 8.93 -3.58 8.38
CA SER A 86 7.85 -2.68 7.96
C SER A 86 6.72 -3.35 7.18
N GLN A 87 6.81 -4.64 6.84
CA GLN A 87 5.74 -5.37 6.14
C GLN A 87 4.55 -5.69 7.05
N VAL A 88 4.72 -5.62 8.37
CA VAL A 88 3.64 -5.85 9.34
C VAL A 88 2.63 -4.69 9.25
N PRO A 89 1.35 -4.98 8.98
CA PRO A 89 0.32 -3.95 8.90
C PRO A 89 -0.01 -3.40 10.30
N PRO A 90 -0.56 -2.18 10.41
CA PRO A 90 -0.75 -1.50 11.69
C PRO A 90 -1.68 -2.25 12.64
N GLU A 91 -2.63 -3.04 12.11
CA GLU A 91 -3.56 -3.85 12.88
C GLU A 91 -2.81 -4.96 13.66
N TRP A 92 -1.80 -5.57 13.06
CA TRP A 92 -0.99 -6.62 13.71
C TRP A 92 0.21 -6.06 14.49
N HIS A 93 0.67 -4.85 14.17
CA HIS A 93 1.80 -4.21 14.83
C HIS A 93 1.56 -4.01 16.33
N GLY A 94 0.36 -3.57 16.74
CA GLY A 94 0.03 -3.38 18.16
C GLY A 94 0.12 -4.68 18.97
N TRP A 95 -0.42 -5.77 18.43
CA TRP A 95 -0.43 -7.08 19.04
C TRP A 95 0.98 -7.69 19.16
N LEU A 96 1.77 -7.56 18.09
CA LEU A 96 3.15 -8.07 18.02
C LEU A 96 4.08 -7.36 19.02
N HIS A 97 3.87 -6.07 19.25
CA HIS A 97 4.67 -5.25 20.16
C HIS A 97 4.16 -5.22 21.62
N PHE A 98 3.21 -6.09 21.98
CA PHE A 98 2.62 -6.14 23.33
C PHE A 98 1.97 -4.81 23.78
N ILE A 99 1.51 -3.99 22.83
CA ILE A 99 0.80 -2.74 23.13
C ILE A 99 -0.67 -3.05 23.46
N THR A 100 -1.23 -4.06 22.79
CA THR A 100 -2.60 -4.51 22.97
C THR A 100 -2.68 -6.03 22.85
N ASP A 101 -3.66 -6.63 23.52
CA ASP A 101 -3.97 -8.05 23.41
C ASP A 101 -5.02 -8.36 22.34
N HIS A 102 -5.62 -7.31 21.74
CA HIS A 102 -6.53 -7.47 20.62
C HIS A 102 -5.79 -8.01 19.39
N THR A 103 -6.36 -9.03 18.75
CA THR A 103 -5.80 -9.60 17.54
C THR A 103 -5.93 -8.63 16.36
N GLY A 104 -5.10 -8.81 15.32
CA GLY A 104 -5.16 -7.95 14.14
C GLY A 104 -6.51 -8.05 13.42
N ASP A 105 -7.19 -9.19 13.49
CA ASP A 105 -8.51 -9.39 12.88
C ASP A 105 -9.60 -8.56 13.58
N GLU A 106 -9.53 -8.43 14.91
CA GLU A 106 -10.43 -7.55 15.67
C GLU A 106 -10.20 -6.08 15.31
N LEU A 107 -8.94 -5.66 15.23
CA LEU A 107 -8.58 -4.28 14.89
C LEU A 107 -8.89 -3.94 13.42
N LEU A 108 -8.84 -4.91 12.53
CA LEU A 108 -9.22 -4.74 11.12
C LEU A 108 -10.70 -4.33 10.98
N MET A 109 -11.58 -4.81 11.88
CA MET A 109 -13.00 -4.41 11.88
C MET A 109 -13.20 -2.94 12.24
N LEU A 110 -12.28 -2.37 13.01
CA LEU A 110 -12.31 -0.95 13.44
C LEU A 110 -11.68 -0.01 12.40
N LYS A 111 -11.07 -0.53 11.34
CA LYS A 111 -10.38 0.28 10.32
C LYS A 111 -11.37 1.25 9.64
N PRO A 112 -11.06 2.57 9.57
CA PRO A 112 -11.96 3.54 8.96
C PRO A 112 -12.10 3.33 7.45
N LYS A 113 -13.31 3.02 6.98
CA LYS A 113 -13.57 2.68 5.56
C LYS A 113 -13.43 3.85 4.59
N ARG A 114 -13.65 5.09 5.03
CA ARG A 114 -13.72 6.28 4.14
C ARG A 114 -12.36 6.77 3.66
N TYR A 115 -11.35 6.70 4.52
CA TYR A 115 -10.02 7.28 4.28
C TYR A 115 -8.89 6.32 4.68
N GLY A 116 -9.21 5.10 5.12
CA GLY A 116 -8.23 4.09 5.46
C GLY A 116 -7.45 3.70 4.22
N LEU A 117 -6.15 3.99 4.24
CA LEU A 117 -5.22 3.52 3.23
C LEU A 117 -4.81 2.07 3.56
N ASP A 118 -4.49 1.33 2.50
CA ASP A 118 -3.85 0.04 2.64
C ASP A 118 -2.40 0.20 3.11
N HIS A 119 -1.93 -0.84 3.79
CA HIS A 119 -0.57 -0.85 4.32
C HIS A 119 0.43 -0.85 3.15
N LYS A 120 1.43 0.02 3.24
CA LYS A 120 2.54 0.10 2.31
C LYS A 120 3.83 -0.05 3.10
N GLU A 121 4.63 -1.05 2.75
CA GLU A 121 5.93 -1.27 3.37
C GLU A 121 6.89 -0.10 3.12
N ASN A 122 8.02 -0.08 3.83
CA ASN A 122 9.00 0.97 3.67
C ASN A 122 9.94 0.68 2.48
N PHE A 123 9.78 1.46 1.40
CA PHE A 123 10.57 1.38 0.17
C PHE A 123 11.84 2.25 0.18
N SER A 124 12.34 2.63 1.36
CA SER A 124 13.61 3.37 1.46
C SER A 124 14.74 2.62 0.78
N GLY A 125 15.32 3.20 -0.28
CA GLY A 125 16.45 2.65 -1.01
C GLY A 125 16.11 1.82 -2.25
N GLU A 126 14.82 1.61 -2.57
CA GLU A 126 14.37 0.83 -3.75
C GLU A 126 14.15 1.69 -5.02
N GLY A 127 14.51 2.98 -4.97
CA GLY A 127 14.47 3.93 -6.09
C GLY A 127 13.74 5.22 -5.75
N ASP A 128 14.14 6.33 -6.39
CA ASP A 128 13.61 7.68 -6.10
C ASP A 128 12.09 7.80 -6.32
N GLU A 129 11.51 7.02 -7.24
CA GLU A 129 10.06 7.02 -7.51
C GLU A 129 9.21 6.50 -6.33
N TYR A 130 9.73 5.57 -5.55
CA TYR A 130 9.01 4.98 -4.42
C TYR A 130 9.23 5.75 -3.12
N ILE A 131 10.33 6.50 -3.04
CA ILE A 131 10.73 7.27 -1.87
C ILE A 131 9.94 8.58 -1.82
N TYR A 132 9.53 8.97 -0.63
CA TYR A 132 8.90 10.27 -0.45
C TYR A 132 9.92 11.40 -0.57
N HIS A 133 9.72 12.28 -1.55
CA HIS A 133 10.48 13.52 -1.69
C HIS A 133 9.68 14.73 -1.23
N SER A 134 10.33 15.62 -0.48
CA SER A 134 9.72 16.87 -0.04
C SER A 134 9.39 17.78 -1.24
N LYS A 135 8.47 18.73 -1.06
CA LYS A 135 8.00 19.62 -2.14
C LYS A 135 9.09 20.54 -2.71
N GLY A 136 10.21 20.74 -2.02
CA GLY A 136 11.34 21.55 -2.50
C GLY A 136 12.47 20.73 -3.12
N HIS A 137 12.42 19.39 -3.02
CA HIS A 137 13.48 18.53 -3.51
C HIS A 137 13.47 18.49 -5.05
N THR A 138 14.65 18.57 -5.65
CA THR A 138 14.90 18.46 -7.09
C THR A 138 14.34 17.21 -7.76
N LEU A 139 14.29 16.08 -7.05
CA LEU A 139 13.74 14.82 -7.59
C LEU A 139 12.21 14.75 -7.53
N ASN A 140 11.56 15.70 -6.84
CA ASN A 140 10.11 15.76 -6.80
C ASN A 140 9.58 16.32 -8.13
N PRO A 141 8.72 15.60 -8.88
CA PRO A 141 8.18 16.09 -10.15
C PRO A 141 7.36 17.38 -9.99
N GLY A 142 6.85 17.65 -8.79
CA GLY A 142 6.13 18.87 -8.43
C GLY A 142 6.96 19.86 -7.62
N GLN A 143 8.27 20.00 -7.92
CA GLN A 143 9.17 20.91 -7.20
C GLN A 143 8.57 22.32 -7.12
N ARG A 144 8.41 22.81 -5.89
CA ARG A 144 7.83 24.12 -5.59
C ARG A 144 8.92 25.08 -5.17
N ASP A 145 8.83 26.28 -5.71
CA ASP A 145 9.63 27.40 -5.28
C ASP A 145 9.04 28.04 -4.03
N TRP A 146 9.91 28.38 -3.08
CA TRP A 146 9.54 29.05 -1.84
C TRP A 146 9.56 30.59 -1.99
N THR A 147 9.65 31.11 -3.22
CA THR A 147 9.70 32.54 -3.56
C THR A 147 8.57 33.34 -2.91
N ARG A 148 7.40 32.74 -2.69
CA ARG A 148 6.28 33.36 -1.96
C ARG A 148 6.56 33.74 -0.50
N PHE A 149 7.57 33.14 0.13
CA PHE A 149 7.96 33.42 1.53
C PHE A 149 9.26 34.22 1.64
N ILE A 150 9.93 34.45 0.51
CA ILE A 150 11.06 35.37 0.46
C ILE A 150 10.46 36.77 0.57
N LYS A 151 10.73 37.48 1.67
CA LYS A 151 10.41 38.91 1.74
C LYS A 151 11.05 39.56 0.53
N PRO A 152 10.35 40.39 -0.26
CA PRO A 152 10.99 41.13 -1.33
C PRO A 152 12.07 41.99 -0.67
N THR A 153 13.32 41.57 -0.79
CA THR A 153 14.42 42.52 -0.83
C THR A 153 14.15 43.41 -2.04
N SER A 154 14.54 44.67 -1.99
CA SER A 154 14.24 45.72 -2.99
C SER A 154 14.70 45.42 -4.43
N HIS A 155 15.18 44.20 -4.70
CA HIS A 155 15.51 43.63 -5.99
C HIS A 155 14.65 42.38 -6.28
N SER A 156 13.35 42.42 -5.97
CA SER A 156 12.43 41.44 -6.55
C SER A 156 12.51 41.58 -8.06
N ILE A 157 13.03 40.55 -8.72
CA ILE A 157 13.04 40.46 -10.19
C ILE A 157 11.58 40.48 -10.62
N ASP A 158 11.11 41.64 -11.09
CA ASP A 158 9.90 41.75 -11.88
C ASP A 158 10.12 40.89 -13.12
N GLN A 159 9.66 39.65 -13.09
CA GLN A 159 9.47 38.91 -14.31
C GLN A 159 8.36 39.65 -15.07
N PRO A 160 8.65 40.24 -16.25
CA PRO A 160 7.60 40.88 -17.02
C PRO A 160 6.55 39.82 -17.31
N ALA A 161 5.31 40.10 -16.92
CA ALA A 161 4.18 39.24 -17.20
C ALA A 161 4.23 38.86 -18.68
N HIS A 162 4.54 37.60 -18.99
CA HIS A 162 4.38 37.07 -20.32
C HIS A 162 2.91 37.34 -20.68
N ARG A 163 2.69 38.29 -21.60
CA ARG A 163 1.38 38.53 -22.20
C ARG A 163 0.91 37.17 -22.64
N ARG A 164 -0.14 36.66 -21.98
CA ARG A 164 -0.93 35.57 -22.54
C ARG A 164 -1.34 36.07 -23.91
N SER A 165 -0.76 35.48 -24.95
CA SER A 165 -1.22 35.70 -26.31
C SER A 165 -2.73 35.41 -26.30
N PRO A 166 -3.57 36.32 -26.83
CA PRO A 166 -4.98 36.02 -26.95
C PRO A 166 -5.12 34.74 -27.79
N PRO A 167 -6.07 33.85 -27.46
CA PRO A 167 -6.33 32.70 -28.31
C PRO A 167 -6.65 33.18 -29.73
N PRO A 168 -6.20 32.46 -30.78
CA PRO A 168 -6.50 32.86 -32.15
C PRO A 168 -8.03 32.93 -32.31
N SER A 169 -8.50 34.11 -32.69
CA SER A 169 -9.89 34.35 -33.05
C SER A 169 -10.29 33.35 -34.13
N PHE A 170 -11.17 32.41 -33.77
CA PHE A 170 -11.85 31.55 -34.73
C PHE A 170 -12.62 32.46 -35.70
N VAL A 171 -12.12 32.54 -36.93
CA VAL A 171 -12.85 33.13 -38.05
C VAL A 171 -14.05 32.21 -38.30
N VAL A 172 -15.22 32.62 -37.83
CA VAL A 172 -16.48 31.99 -38.20
C VAL A 172 -16.72 32.36 -39.67
N ALA A 173 -16.43 31.43 -40.56
CA ALA A 173 -16.86 31.52 -41.96
C ALA A 173 -18.39 31.55 -41.99
N ALA A 174 -18.94 32.71 -42.35
CA ALA A 174 -20.36 32.89 -42.61
C ALA A 174 -20.72 32.15 -43.91
N THR A 175 -21.13 30.89 -43.79
CA THR A 175 -21.79 30.19 -44.89
C THR A 175 -23.26 30.59 -44.88
N THR A 176 -23.63 31.41 -45.85
CA THR A 176 -25.00 31.84 -46.13
C THR A 176 -25.87 30.61 -46.43
N ILE A 177 -26.65 30.15 -45.44
CA ILE A 177 -27.79 29.26 -45.69
C ILE A 177 -29.04 30.12 -45.81
N VAL A 178 -29.45 30.33 -47.05
CA VAL A 178 -30.77 30.86 -47.41
C VAL A 178 -31.80 29.85 -46.95
N CYS A 179 -32.47 30.10 -45.82
CA CYS A 179 -33.65 29.34 -45.43
C CYS A 179 -34.89 30.21 -45.62
N CYS A 180 -35.58 29.93 -46.72
CA CYS A 180 -36.88 30.46 -47.07
C CYS A 180 -37.92 29.98 -46.05
N CYS A 181 -38.41 30.84 -45.15
CA CYS A 181 -39.60 30.53 -44.38
C CYS A 181 -40.60 31.70 -44.42
N ARG A 182 -41.71 31.38 -45.08
CA ARG A 182 -42.85 32.20 -45.44
C ARG A 182 -43.65 32.56 -44.18
N ARG A 183 -43.95 33.86 -44.06
CA ARG A 183 -45.03 34.50 -43.29
C ARG A 183 -46.19 33.58 -42.87
N SER A 184 -46.57 33.63 -41.59
CA SER A 184 -47.98 33.79 -41.16
C SER A 184 -48.07 34.30 -39.71
N PRO A 185 -48.95 35.26 -39.39
CA PRO A 185 -49.06 35.87 -38.06
C PRO A 185 -50.23 35.28 -37.26
N VAL A 186 -50.03 35.02 -35.96
CA VAL A 186 -51.14 34.88 -35.00
C VAL A 186 -50.74 35.53 -33.68
N ALA A 187 -51.68 36.28 -33.13
CA ALA A 187 -51.56 37.28 -32.09
C ALA A 187 -51.86 36.76 -30.68
N ILE A 188 -51.83 37.68 -29.70
CA ILE A 188 -52.50 37.64 -28.37
C ILE A 188 -51.65 36.93 -27.28
N ARG A 189 -51.41 37.43 -26.05
CA ARG A 189 -51.98 38.51 -25.21
C ARG A 189 -50.95 38.94 -24.16
N ARG A 190 -50.96 40.22 -23.78
CA ARG A 190 -50.30 40.75 -22.57
C ARG A 190 -51.13 40.43 -21.32
N TYR A 191 -50.48 39.96 -20.26
CA TYR A 191 -50.81 40.20 -18.85
C TYR A 191 -49.46 40.13 -18.10
N GLY A 192 -49.01 41.09 -17.30
CA GLY A 192 -49.75 41.95 -16.38
C GLY A 192 -49.44 41.46 -14.97
N ARG A 193 -48.46 42.11 -14.33
CA ARG A 193 -47.92 41.86 -12.97
C ARG A 193 -48.98 41.54 -11.91
N ARG A 194 -48.60 40.68 -10.97
CA ARG A 194 -48.59 41.04 -9.55
C ARG A 194 -47.22 40.70 -8.99
#